data_AF-A0A1G5GE78-F1
#
_entry.id   AF-A0A1G5GE78-F1
#
_cell.length_a   1.000
_cell.length_b   1.000
_cell.length_c   1.000
_cell.angle_alpha   90.00
_cell.angle_beta   90.00
_cell.angle_gamma   90.00
#
_symmetry.space_group_name_H-M   'P 1'
#
loop_
_entity.id
_entity.type
_entity.pdbx_description
1 polymer ?
#
loop_
_entity_poly.entity_id
_entity_poly.type
_entity_poly.pdbx_seq_one_letter_code
_entity_poly.pdbx_strand_id
1 'polypeptide(L)'
;MNKNVLLMKYKKNKVRSVIGMIAFVIALILKIVVGMFTDILVVYGGIRLFGVLSAMTTILLIAGAVAGAGTLAMLFISRYELRKQQAIESAESNAGPVLKVKGKLDPVQIRNSLITEGDKWLSIISSNNPNEADEMDVALENVKATMAQMDDYQLRLKNLLDSNGADALRDTEEVLDGVEQHICRNVRKLLNIMTVSSPNTQNDLDVVELTAKNCAEDNNRLLKTTKEFIVAVTEFLNSQGDSGSSINEVEVYKNALTTQIEEGGIYS
;
A
#
# COMPACT_ATOMS: atom_id res chain seq x y z
N MET A 1 7.89 14.83 5.42
CA MET A 1 9.09 15.51 5.97
C MET A 1 10.19 15.44 4.92
N ASN A 2 10.71 16.58 4.43
CA ASN A 2 11.54 16.66 3.22
C ASN A 2 12.91 15.95 3.39
N LYS A 3 13.31 15.10 2.43
CA LYS A 3 14.57 14.32 2.41
C LYS A 3 15.82 15.17 2.64
N ASN A 4 15.81 16.41 2.14
CA ASN A 4 16.90 17.37 2.34
C ASN A 4 17.07 17.78 3.81
N VAL A 5 15.97 17.85 4.57
CA VAL A 5 15.98 18.18 6.00
C VAL A 5 16.55 17.03 6.82
N LEU A 6 16.23 15.78 6.44
CA LEU A 6 16.76 14.58 7.10
C LEU A 6 18.25 14.34 6.80
N LEU A 7 18.68 14.57 5.57
CA LEU A 7 20.09 14.51 5.18
C LEU A 7 20.94 15.56 5.92
N MET A 8 20.43 16.79 6.10
CA MET A 8 21.10 17.80 6.91
C MET A 8 21.20 17.39 8.38
N LYS A 9 20.12 16.86 8.97
CA LYS A 9 20.12 16.37 10.37
C LYS A 9 21.11 15.22 10.56
N TYR A 10 21.18 14.27 9.62
CA TYR A 10 22.12 13.16 9.66
C TYR A 10 23.59 13.63 9.54
N LYS A 11 23.91 14.52 8.60
CA LYS A 11 25.26 15.09 8.49
C LYS A 11 25.68 15.81 9.77
N LYS A 12 24.78 16.61 10.36
CA LYS A 12 25.02 17.33 11.62
C LYS A 12 25.24 16.36 12.80
N ASN A 13 24.46 15.29 12.89
CA ASN A 13 24.60 14.28 13.94
C ASN A 13 25.87 13.43 13.77
N LYS A 14 26.30 13.15 12.52
CA LYS A 14 27.56 12.46 12.22
C LYS A 14 28.77 13.26 12.71
N VAL A 15 28.80 14.58 12.44
CA VAL A 15 29.89 15.45 12.92
C VAL A 15 29.93 15.49 14.45
N ARG A 16 28.77 15.62 15.11
CA ARG A 16 28.68 15.59 16.59
C ARG A 16 29.15 14.27 17.19
N SER A 17 28.84 13.14 16.56
CA SER A 17 29.29 11.82 17.00
C SER A 17 30.80 11.64 16.84
N VAL A 18 31.41 12.13 15.76
CA VAL A 18 32.87 12.09 15.55
C VAL A 18 33.59 12.92 16.62
N ILE A 19 33.10 14.13 16.92
CA ILE A 19 33.68 14.98 17.97
C ILE A 19 33.57 14.29 19.34
N GLY A 20 32.41 13.69 19.65
CA GLY A 20 32.21 12.95 20.89
C GLY A 20 33.12 11.73 21.02
N MET A 21 33.34 10.99 19.93
CA MET A 21 34.25 9.84 19.91
C MET A 21 35.71 10.26 20.14
N ILE A 22 36.16 11.36 19.52
CA ILE A 22 37.51 11.90 19.73
C ILE A 22 37.69 12.33 21.19
N ALA A 23 36.73 13.03 21.78
CA ALA A 23 36.78 13.44 23.18
C ALA A 23 36.84 12.24 24.15
N PHE A 24 36.09 11.17 23.85
CA PHE A 24 36.12 9.93 24.63
C PHE A 24 37.48 9.23 24.56
N VAL A 25 38.08 9.13 23.36
CA VAL A 25 39.42 8.54 23.18
C VAL A 25 40.47 9.32 23.95
N ILE A 26 40.41 10.66 23.93
CA ILE A 26 41.32 11.51 24.70
C ILE A 26 41.17 11.25 26.22
N ALA A 27 39.94 11.16 26.73
CA ALA A 27 39.68 10.86 28.13
C ALA A 27 40.20 9.47 28.54
N LEU A 28 40.10 8.49 27.65
CA LEU A 28 40.60 7.12 27.87
C LEU A 28 42.13 7.11 27.95
N ILE A 29 42.81 7.81 27.03
CA ILE A 29 44.27 7.97 27.05
C ILE A 29 44.71 8.67 28.35
N LEU A 30 44.04 9.75 28.75
CA LEU A 30 44.31 10.45 30.02
C LEU A 30 44.21 9.51 31.23
N LYS A 31 43.19 8.63 31.28
CA LYS A 31 43.07 7.66 32.37
C LYS A 31 44.20 6.62 32.35
N ILE A 32 44.61 6.14 31.18
CA ILE A 32 45.74 5.22 31.05
C ILE A 32 47.03 5.89 31.56
N VAL A 33 47.29 7.14 31.17
CA VAL A 33 48.46 7.91 31.63
C VAL A 33 48.43 8.08 33.15
N VAL A 34 47.31 8.50 33.74
CA VAL A 34 47.19 8.63 35.20
C VAL A 34 47.41 7.27 35.90
N GLY A 35 46.97 6.17 35.31
CA GLY A 35 47.20 4.81 35.82
C GLY A 35 48.64 4.32 35.70
N MET A 36 49.37 4.73 34.66
CA MET A 36 50.78 4.37 34.48
C MET A 36 51.72 5.18 35.38
N PHE A 37 51.36 6.42 35.70
CA PHE A 37 52.15 7.32 36.54
C PHE A 37 51.70 7.31 38.01
N THR A 38 50.98 6.28 38.47
CA THR A 38 50.50 6.14 39.86
C THR A 38 51.62 6.33 40.86
N ASP A 39 52.75 5.65 40.65
CA ASP A 39 53.82 5.59 41.64
C ASP A 39 54.57 6.93 41.72
N ILE A 40 54.76 7.60 40.57
CA ILE A 40 55.40 8.92 40.50
C ILE A 40 54.49 10.02 41.08
N LEU A 41 53.18 9.97 40.77
CA LEU A 41 52.20 10.94 41.26
C LEU A 41 51.97 10.82 42.77
N VAL A 42 51.97 9.59 43.31
CA VAL A 42 51.83 9.36 44.76
C VAL A 42 53.07 9.85 45.51
N VAL A 43 54.26 9.67 44.95
CA VAL A 43 55.54 10.09 45.56
C VAL A 43 55.72 11.61 45.58
N TYR A 44 55.40 12.32 44.49
CA TYR A 44 55.61 13.78 44.39
C TYR A 44 54.40 14.63 44.80
N GLY A 45 53.18 14.15 44.57
CA GLY A 45 51.93 14.91 44.79
C GLY A 45 51.11 14.45 46.00
N GLY A 46 51.45 13.30 46.60
CA GLY A 46 50.72 12.72 47.72
C GLY A 46 49.40 12.04 47.33
N ILE A 47 48.94 11.15 48.21
CA ILE A 47 47.75 10.28 48.01
C ILE A 47 46.48 11.09 47.71
N ARG A 48 46.35 12.29 48.29
CA ARG A 48 45.17 13.15 48.14
C ARG A 48 45.02 13.71 46.73
N LEU A 49 46.12 14.07 46.08
CA LEU A 49 46.13 14.66 44.74
C LEU A 49 45.87 13.59 43.67
N PHE A 50 46.44 12.40 43.85
CA PHE A 50 46.13 11.22 43.06
C PHE A 50 44.65 10.82 43.15
N GLY A 51 44.07 10.82 44.36
CA GLY A 51 42.65 10.52 44.57
C GLY A 51 41.71 11.46 43.81
N VAL A 52 42.01 12.77 43.80
CA VAL A 52 41.22 13.77 43.07
C VAL A 52 41.35 13.60 41.55
N LEU A 53 42.56 13.37 41.03
CA LEU A 53 42.79 13.15 39.59
C LEU A 53 42.12 11.87 39.07
N SER A 54 42.19 10.78 39.86
CA SER A 54 41.54 9.51 39.53
C SER A 54 40.01 9.60 39.56
N ALA A 55 39.45 10.33 40.54
CA ALA A 55 38.01 10.58 40.61
C ALA A 55 37.52 11.45 39.43
N MET A 56 38.22 12.54 39.11
CA MET A 56 37.87 13.42 37.99
C MET A 56 37.91 12.69 36.64
N THR A 57 38.98 11.93 36.38
CA THR A 57 39.09 11.16 35.11
C THR A 57 38.04 10.07 35.00
N THR A 58 37.63 9.46 36.11
CA THR A 58 36.56 8.45 36.14
C THR A 58 35.19 9.06 35.87
N ILE A 59 34.86 10.21 36.46
CA ILE A 59 33.61 10.94 36.19
C ILE A 59 33.55 11.36 34.72
N LEU A 60 34.67 11.86 34.17
CA LEU A 60 34.75 12.32 32.79
C LEU A 60 34.54 11.17 31.78
N LEU A 61 35.03 9.97 32.12
CA LEU A 61 34.79 8.77 31.31
C LEU A 61 33.35 8.28 31.37
N ILE A 62 32.71 8.30 32.54
CA ILE A 62 31.30 7.92 32.68
C ILE A 62 30.42 8.90 31.89
N ALA A 63 30.65 10.21 32.04
CA ALA A 63 29.94 11.23 31.29
C ALA A 63 30.14 11.09 29.77
N GLY A 64 31.38 10.81 29.34
CA GLY A 64 31.71 10.54 27.94
C GLY A 64 31.03 9.28 27.39
N ALA A 65 30.96 8.21 28.17
CA ALA A 65 30.30 6.97 27.78
C ALA A 65 28.78 7.15 27.59
N VAL A 66 28.12 7.87 28.50
CA VAL A 66 26.68 8.16 28.42
C VAL A 66 26.37 9.03 27.20
N ALA A 67 27.16 10.08 26.96
CA ALA A 67 27.01 10.93 25.77
C ALA A 67 27.28 10.17 24.46
N GLY A 68 28.29 9.28 24.46
CA GLY A 68 28.60 8.40 23.35
C GLY A 68 27.44 7.44 23.01
N ALA A 69 26.88 6.78 24.02
CA ALA A 69 25.74 5.88 23.85
C ALA A 69 24.50 6.60 23.29
N GLY A 70 24.18 7.80 23.82
CA GLY A 70 23.06 8.61 23.34
C GLY A 70 23.21 9.06 21.88
N THR A 71 24.41 9.44 21.47
CA THR A 71 24.67 9.84 20.07
C THR A 71 24.67 8.65 19.10
N LEU A 72 25.15 7.48 19.52
CA LEU A 72 25.02 6.25 18.73
C LEU A 72 23.55 5.85 18.54
N ALA A 73 22.74 5.90 19.60
CA ALA A 73 21.31 5.60 19.52
C ALA A 73 20.59 6.52 18.54
N MET A 74 20.86 7.84 18.57
CA MET A 74 20.31 8.79 17.59
C MET A 74 20.78 8.52 16.15
N LEU A 75 22.03 8.06 15.95
CA LEU A 75 22.52 7.66 14.62
C LEU A 75 21.83 6.40 14.11
N PHE A 76 21.54 5.43 14.98
CA PHE A 76 20.78 4.23 14.61
C PHE A 76 19.33 4.56 14.24
N ILE A 77 18.65 5.40 15.04
CA ILE A 77 17.29 5.85 14.76
C ILE A 77 17.24 6.62 13.42
N SER A 78 18.15 7.57 13.21
CA SER A 78 18.19 8.32 11.94
C SER A 78 18.56 7.47 10.73
N ARG A 79 19.41 6.44 10.88
CA ARG A 79 19.67 5.46 9.81
C ARG A 79 18.45 4.58 9.54
N TYR A 80 17.71 4.20 10.57
CA TYR A 80 16.48 3.44 10.42
C TYR A 80 15.41 4.25 9.68
N GLU A 81 15.23 5.53 10.05
CA GLU A 81 14.33 6.45 9.35
C GLU A 81 14.76 6.70 7.89
N LEU A 82 16.06 6.87 7.63
CA LEU A 82 16.59 7.03 6.28
C LEU A 82 16.44 5.76 5.44
N ARG A 83 16.62 4.56 6.02
CA ARG A 83 16.36 3.29 5.34
C ARG A 83 14.88 3.09 5.07
N LYS A 84 14.00 3.47 6.00
CA LYS A 84 12.55 3.44 5.79
C LYS A 84 12.15 4.38 4.66
N GLN A 85 12.71 5.60 4.61
CA GLN A 85 12.46 6.53 3.49
C GLN A 85 13.08 6.06 2.18
N GLN A 86 14.29 5.48 2.19
CA GLN A 86 14.88 4.92 0.99
C GLN A 86 14.13 3.69 0.50
N ALA A 87 13.56 2.87 1.40
CA ALA A 87 12.68 1.75 1.04
C ALA A 87 11.37 2.25 0.44
N ILE A 88 10.79 3.33 1.00
CA ILE A 88 9.59 3.99 0.44
C ILE A 88 9.91 4.63 -0.92
N GLU A 89 11.06 5.28 -1.08
CA GLU A 89 11.47 5.94 -2.33
C GLU A 89 11.94 4.94 -3.40
N SER A 90 12.53 3.81 -3.01
CA SER A 90 12.80 2.69 -3.92
C SER A 90 11.53 1.93 -4.29
N ALA A 91 10.54 1.90 -3.40
CA ALA A 91 9.20 1.43 -3.70
C ALA A 91 8.45 2.41 -4.62
N GLU A 92 8.64 3.72 -4.50
CA GLU A 92 8.13 4.72 -5.45
C GLU A 92 8.88 4.71 -6.80
N SER A 93 10.18 4.44 -6.80
CA SER A 93 11.03 4.41 -8.01
C SER A 93 10.87 3.13 -8.83
N ASN A 94 10.50 2.01 -8.19
CA ASN A 94 10.19 0.74 -8.85
C ASN A 94 8.69 0.45 -8.91
N ALA A 95 7.85 1.30 -8.30
CA ALA A 95 6.44 1.34 -8.65
C ALA A 95 6.35 1.88 -10.07
N GLY A 96 5.94 1.01 -11.00
CA GLY A 96 5.25 1.45 -12.20
C GLY A 96 4.22 2.54 -11.88
N PRO A 97 3.83 3.33 -12.89
CA PRO A 97 3.34 4.69 -12.76
C PRO A 97 2.44 4.89 -11.52
N VAL A 98 2.97 5.66 -10.56
CA VAL A 98 2.21 6.18 -9.44
C VAL A 98 0.92 6.79 -9.99
N LEU A 99 -0.19 6.26 -9.48
CA LEU A 99 -1.58 6.60 -9.76
C LEU A 99 -1.78 8.10 -10.05
N LYS A 100 -1.74 8.46 -11.33
CA LYS A 100 -2.61 9.55 -11.82
C LYS A 100 -4.03 9.02 -11.72
N VAL A 101 -4.77 9.47 -10.71
CA VAL A 101 -6.19 9.17 -10.46
C VAL A 101 -7.11 9.81 -11.52
N LYS A 102 -6.74 9.75 -12.80
CA LYS A 102 -7.53 10.29 -13.94
C LYS A 102 -7.33 9.52 -15.26
N GLY A 103 -6.65 8.38 -15.24
CA GLY A 103 -6.57 7.51 -16.43
C GLY A 103 -7.66 6.44 -16.39
N LYS A 104 -8.34 6.21 -17.52
CA LYS A 104 -9.14 4.99 -17.69
C LYS A 104 -8.24 3.78 -17.46
N LEU A 105 -8.65 2.87 -16.58
CA LEU A 105 -7.98 1.59 -16.37
C LEU A 105 -8.24 0.71 -17.59
N ASP A 106 -7.22 0.01 -18.05
CA ASP A 106 -7.37 -1.02 -19.08
C ASP A 106 -7.93 -2.31 -18.44
N PRO A 107 -9.18 -2.69 -18.73
CA PRO A 107 -9.83 -3.86 -18.14
C PRO A 107 -9.10 -5.16 -18.45
N VAL A 108 -8.51 -5.27 -19.65
CA VAL A 108 -7.76 -6.45 -20.09
C VAL A 108 -6.47 -6.57 -19.30
N GLN A 109 -5.75 -5.45 -19.11
CA GLN A 109 -4.54 -5.44 -18.30
C GLN A 109 -4.82 -5.81 -16.84
N ILE A 110 -5.88 -5.26 -16.25
CA ILE A 110 -6.28 -5.56 -14.87
C ILE A 110 -6.64 -7.04 -14.72
N ARG A 111 -7.41 -7.61 -15.64
CA ARG A 111 -7.76 -9.04 -15.64
C ARG A 111 -6.52 -9.93 -15.73
N ASN A 112 -5.62 -9.65 -16.66
CA ASN A 112 -4.39 -10.42 -16.84
C ASN A 112 -3.49 -10.33 -15.60
N SER A 113 -3.46 -9.16 -14.95
CA SER A 113 -2.71 -8.97 -13.70
C SER A 113 -3.31 -9.78 -12.56
N LEU A 114 -4.65 -9.82 -12.44
CA LEU A 114 -5.36 -10.65 -11.46
C LEU A 114 -5.08 -12.14 -11.66
N ILE A 115 -5.11 -12.62 -12.90
CA ILE A 115 -4.77 -14.02 -13.22
C ILE A 115 -3.32 -14.32 -12.83
N THR A 116 -2.38 -13.49 -13.28
CA THR A 116 -0.95 -13.73 -13.04
C THR A 116 -0.60 -13.71 -11.54
N GLU A 117 -1.10 -12.72 -10.80
CA GLU A 117 -0.82 -12.62 -9.36
C GLU A 117 -1.61 -13.67 -8.56
N GLY A 118 -2.83 -14.01 -8.99
CA GLY A 118 -3.63 -15.10 -8.44
C GLY A 118 -2.93 -16.46 -8.56
N ASP A 119 -2.48 -16.82 -9.77
CA ASP A 119 -1.79 -18.08 -10.03
C ASP A 119 -0.50 -18.20 -9.19
N LYS A 120 0.23 -17.09 -9.06
CA LYS A 120 1.41 -17.01 -8.20
C LYS A 120 1.05 -17.26 -6.73
N TRP A 121 0.02 -16.60 -6.22
CA TRP A 121 -0.48 -16.81 -4.86
C TRP A 121 -0.88 -18.28 -4.63
N LEU A 122 -1.71 -18.83 -5.52
CA LEU A 122 -2.18 -20.20 -5.43
C LEU A 122 -1.04 -21.22 -5.47
N SER A 123 -0.03 -21.03 -6.32
CA SER A 123 1.13 -21.94 -6.40
C SER A 123 1.93 -22.03 -5.09
N ILE A 124 1.97 -20.92 -4.33
CA ILE A 124 2.68 -20.85 -3.06
C ILE A 124 1.84 -21.47 -1.94
N ILE A 125 0.54 -21.15 -1.90
CA ILE A 125 -0.38 -21.67 -0.87
C ILE A 125 -0.59 -23.17 -1.07
N SER A 126 -0.80 -23.64 -2.30
CA SER A 126 -1.07 -25.06 -2.60
C SER A 126 0.06 -26.00 -2.15
N SER A 127 1.29 -25.47 -2.10
CA SER A 127 2.46 -26.22 -1.64
C SER A 127 2.51 -26.39 -0.12
N ASN A 128 1.88 -25.48 0.63
CA ASN A 128 1.90 -25.44 2.09
C ASN A 128 0.58 -25.96 2.70
N ASN A 129 -0.56 -25.47 2.21
CA ASN A 129 -1.90 -25.73 2.72
C ASN A 129 -2.92 -25.84 1.55
N PRO A 130 -3.27 -27.06 1.11
CA PRO A 130 -4.19 -27.25 -0.03
C PRO A 130 -5.60 -26.69 0.19
N ASN A 131 -6.17 -26.83 1.40
CA ASN A 131 -7.53 -26.35 1.68
C ASN A 131 -7.64 -24.82 1.59
N GLU A 132 -6.63 -24.10 2.06
CA GLU A 132 -6.56 -22.64 1.97
C GLU A 132 -6.39 -22.17 0.52
N ALA A 133 -5.68 -22.96 -0.30
CA ALA A 133 -5.56 -22.69 -1.72
C ALA A 133 -6.93 -22.80 -2.42
N ASP A 134 -7.74 -23.81 -2.09
CA ASP A 134 -9.09 -23.97 -2.65
C ASP A 134 -10.01 -22.80 -2.27
N GLU A 135 -9.99 -22.34 -1.02
CA GLU A 135 -10.80 -21.20 -0.56
C GLU A 135 -10.39 -19.90 -1.25
N MET A 136 -9.08 -19.66 -1.39
CA MET A 136 -8.54 -18.52 -2.12
C MET A 136 -8.89 -18.58 -3.61
N ASP A 137 -8.81 -19.76 -4.23
CA ASP A 137 -9.14 -19.96 -5.64
C ASP A 137 -10.60 -19.60 -5.92
N VAL A 138 -11.53 -20.10 -5.08
CA VAL A 138 -12.94 -19.74 -5.17
C VAL A 138 -13.16 -18.23 -5.02
N ALA A 139 -12.45 -17.58 -4.09
CA ALA A 139 -12.58 -16.13 -3.90
C ALA A 139 -12.10 -15.34 -5.13
N LEU A 140 -10.95 -15.73 -5.70
CA LEU A 140 -10.39 -15.08 -6.90
C LEU A 140 -11.22 -15.36 -8.15
N GLU A 141 -11.73 -16.58 -8.33
CA GLU A 141 -12.62 -16.94 -9.44
C GLU A 141 -13.92 -16.14 -9.41
N ASN A 142 -14.49 -15.90 -8.22
CA ASN A 142 -15.67 -15.03 -8.10
C ASN A 142 -15.37 -13.61 -8.61
N VAL A 143 -14.20 -13.04 -8.28
CA VAL A 143 -13.80 -11.72 -8.80
C VAL A 143 -13.63 -11.75 -10.32
N LYS A 144 -12.96 -12.77 -10.87
CA LYS A 144 -12.80 -12.95 -12.33
C LYS A 144 -14.17 -13.06 -13.02
N ALA A 145 -15.11 -13.81 -12.45
CA ALA A 145 -16.45 -13.97 -12.96
C ALA A 145 -17.21 -12.64 -13.03
N THR A 146 -17.05 -11.74 -12.04
CA THR A 146 -17.67 -10.41 -12.10
C THR A 146 -17.16 -9.56 -13.26
N MET A 147 -15.86 -9.63 -13.59
CA MET A 147 -15.32 -8.93 -14.77
C MET A 147 -15.88 -9.52 -16.07
N ALA A 148 -15.98 -10.85 -16.17
CA ALA A 148 -16.54 -11.50 -17.37
C ALA A 148 -18.03 -11.20 -17.57
N GLN A 149 -18.82 -11.10 -16.49
CA GLN A 149 -20.23 -10.70 -16.58
C GLN A 149 -20.39 -9.25 -17.07
N MET A 150 -19.48 -8.35 -16.68
CA MET A 150 -19.51 -6.98 -17.18
C MET A 150 -19.27 -6.90 -18.70
N ASP A 151 -18.34 -7.69 -19.24
CA ASP A 151 -18.11 -7.78 -20.69
C ASP A 151 -19.37 -8.23 -21.43
N ASP A 152 -20.08 -9.24 -20.89
CA ASP A 152 -21.34 -9.74 -21.46
C ASP A 152 -22.42 -8.66 -21.46
N TYR A 153 -22.53 -7.90 -20.37
CA TYR A 153 -23.49 -6.80 -20.25
C TYR A 153 -23.21 -5.65 -21.23
N GLN A 154 -21.94 -5.27 -21.41
CA GLN A 154 -21.56 -4.29 -22.43
C GLN A 154 -21.88 -4.78 -23.85
N LEU A 155 -21.53 -6.04 -24.16
CA LEU A 155 -21.82 -6.63 -25.46
C LEU A 155 -23.32 -6.68 -25.73
N ARG A 156 -24.11 -7.07 -24.72
CA ARG A 156 -25.56 -7.16 -24.82
C ARG A 156 -26.21 -5.80 -25.04
N LEU A 157 -25.80 -4.78 -24.29
CA LEU A 157 -26.31 -3.42 -24.49
C LEU A 157 -25.96 -2.91 -25.89
N LYS A 158 -24.72 -3.06 -26.32
CA LYS A 158 -24.28 -2.64 -27.66
C LYS A 158 -25.12 -3.31 -28.76
N ASN A 159 -25.30 -4.64 -28.68
CA ASN A 159 -26.12 -5.37 -29.63
C ASN A 159 -27.59 -4.91 -29.63
N LEU A 160 -28.14 -4.56 -28.46
CA LEU A 160 -29.50 -4.01 -28.35
C LEU A 160 -29.61 -2.65 -29.03
N LEU A 161 -28.64 -1.76 -28.83
CA LEU A 161 -28.62 -0.42 -29.45
C LEU A 161 -28.44 -0.51 -30.97
N ASP A 162 -27.46 -1.30 -31.42
CA ASP A 162 -27.13 -1.49 -32.84
C ASP A 162 -28.31 -2.11 -33.61
N SER A 163 -28.98 -3.12 -33.02
CA SER A 163 -30.12 -3.81 -33.67
C SER A 163 -31.37 -2.94 -33.78
N ASN A 164 -31.56 -1.99 -32.86
CA ASN A 164 -32.73 -1.09 -32.85
C ASN A 164 -32.44 0.28 -33.46
N GLY A 165 -31.21 0.55 -33.91
CA GLY A 165 -30.80 1.86 -34.43
C GLY A 165 -30.95 2.99 -33.40
N ALA A 166 -30.81 2.68 -32.11
CA ALA A 166 -31.14 3.57 -31.00
C ALA A 166 -29.98 4.48 -30.62
N ASP A 167 -29.51 5.31 -31.57
CA ASP A 167 -28.40 6.26 -31.36
C ASP A 167 -28.67 7.26 -30.21
N ALA A 168 -29.95 7.51 -29.90
CA ALA A 168 -30.36 8.41 -28.81
C ALA A 168 -30.02 7.88 -27.41
N LEU A 169 -29.78 6.57 -27.25
CA LEU A 169 -29.43 5.93 -25.98
C LEU A 169 -27.95 5.58 -25.88
N ARG A 170 -27.10 6.16 -26.72
CA ARG A 170 -25.66 5.86 -26.74
C ARG A 170 -24.95 6.30 -25.45
N ASP A 171 -25.53 7.26 -24.73
CA ASP A 171 -25.10 7.67 -23.39
C ASP A 171 -25.22 6.54 -22.35
N THR A 172 -26.06 5.52 -22.61
CA THR A 172 -26.15 4.33 -21.76
C THR A 172 -24.87 3.47 -21.82
N GLU A 173 -24.12 3.50 -22.92
CA GLU A 173 -22.80 2.85 -23.02
C GLU A 173 -21.79 3.50 -22.06
N GLU A 174 -21.84 4.83 -21.90
CA GLU A 174 -20.96 5.57 -20.99
C GLU A 174 -21.21 5.19 -19.52
N VAL A 175 -22.46 4.87 -19.17
CA VAL A 175 -22.84 4.39 -17.83
C VAL A 175 -22.18 3.04 -17.56
N LEU A 176 -22.22 2.11 -18.52
CA LEU A 176 -21.59 0.80 -18.39
C LEU A 176 -20.06 0.88 -18.38
N ASP A 177 -19.45 1.80 -19.13
CA ASP A 177 -18.02 2.12 -19.01
C ASP A 177 -17.71 2.60 -17.57
N GLY A 178 -18.57 3.42 -16.98
CA GLY A 178 -18.47 3.83 -15.58
C GLY A 178 -18.47 2.66 -14.59
N VAL A 179 -19.36 1.68 -14.80
CA VAL A 179 -19.44 0.45 -13.98
C VAL A 179 -18.18 -0.39 -14.16
N GLU A 180 -17.73 -0.61 -15.39
CA GLU A 180 -16.51 -1.37 -15.67
C GLU A 180 -15.28 -0.73 -15.03
N GLN A 181 -15.15 0.59 -15.14
CA GLN A 181 -14.08 1.35 -14.49
C GLN A 181 -14.16 1.25 -12.96
N HIS A 182 -15.35 1.11 -12.39
CA HIS A 182 -15.51 0.85 -10.95
C HIS A 182 -15.04 -0.55 -10.57
N ILE A 183 -15.48 -1.58 -11.30
CA ILE A 183 -15.03 -2.97 -11.11
C ILE A 183 -13.49 -3.04 -11.22
N CYS A 184 -12.91 -2.41 -12.24
CA CYS A 184 -11.46 -2.34 -12.42
C CYS A 184 -10.75 -1.66 -11.24
N ARG A 185 -11.35 -0.62 -10.63
CA ARG A 185 -10.80 0.03 -9.43
C ARG A 185 -10.82 -0.92 -8.23
N ASN A 186 -11.88 -1.69 -8.05
CA ASN A 186 -11.97 -2.68 -6.97
C ASN A 186 -10.93 -3.79 -7.15
N VAL A 187 -10.82 -4.35 -8.34
CA VAL A 187 -9.80 -5.37 -8.65
C VAL A 187 -8.39 -4.81 -8.47
N ARG A 188 -8.13 -3.56 -8.87
CA ARG A 188 -6.84 -2.91 -8.63
C ARG A 188 -6.51 -2.77 -7.15
N LYS A 189 -7.49 -2.47 -6.29
CA LYS A 189 -7.29 -2.41 -4.84
C LYS A 189 -6.90 -3.78 -4.28
N LEU A 190 -7.59 -4.84 -4.71
CA LEU A 190 -7.26 -6.23 -4.35
C LEU A 190 -5.83 -6.58 -4.78
N LEU A 191 -5.47 -6.30 -6.04
CA LEU A 191 -4.12 -6.52 -6.58
C LEU A 191 -3.03 -5.80 -5.78
N ASN A 192 -3.29 -4.56 -5.37
CA ASN A 192 -2.33 -3.81 -4.55
C ASN A 192 -2.10 -4.50 -3.20
N ILE A 193 -3.15 -5.04 -2.58
CA ILE A 193 -3.05 -5.78 -1.31
C ILE A 193 -2.27 -7.08 -1.53
N MET A 194 -2.63 -7.86 -2.55
CA MET A 194 -1.89 -9.08 -2.92
C MET A 194 -0.40 -8.83 -3.18
N THR A 195 -0.05 -7.67 -3.73
CA THR A 195 1.34 -7.30 -4.05
C THR A 195 2.17 -6.97 -2.80
N VAL A 196 1.55 -6.36 -1.77
CA VAL A 196 2.25 -5.98 -0.53
C VAL A 196 2.19 -7.05 0.55
N SER A 197 1.23 -7.97 0.44
CA SER A 197 1.02 -9.10 1.34
C SER A 197 1.91 -10.29 1.00
N SER A 198 2.11 -11.20 1.96
CA SER A 198 2.86 -12.44 1.77
C SER A 198 1.92 -13.66 1.83
N PRO A 199 1.94 -14.57 0.85
CA PRO A 199 1.14 -15.80 0.89
C PRO A 199 1.63 -16.84 1.92
N ASN A 200 2.76 -16.59 2.60
CA ASN A 200 3.31 -17.50 3.63
C ASN A 200 2.83 -17.18 5.05
N THR A 201 2.02 -16.15 5.23
CA THR A 201 1.59 -15.63 6.53
C THR A 201 0.08 -15.70 6.61
N GLN A 202 -0.46 -16.45 7.59
CA GLN A 202 -1.91 -16.65 7.74
C GLN A 202 -2.68 -15.34 7.78
N ASN A 203 -2.19 -14.36 8.55
CA ASN A 203 -2.83 -13.05 8.64
C ASN A 203 -2.95 -12.34 7.29
N ASP A 204 -1.96 -12.48 6.41
CA ASP A 204 -1.98 -11.85 5.10
C ASP A 204 -2.87 -12.61 4.12
N LEU A 205 -2.94 -13.94 4.26
CA LEU A 205 -3.86 -14.81 3.55
C LEU A 205 -5.31 -14.42 3.86
N ASP A 206 -5.68 -14.37 5.14
CA ASP A 206 -7.03 -14.03 5.61
C ASP A 206 -7.43 -12.63 5.10
N VAL A 207 -6.51 -11.67 5.13
CA VAL A 207 -6.75 -10.30 4.63
C VAL A 207 -7.00 -10.29 3.13
N VAL A 208 -6.20 -11.01 2.34
CA VAL A 208 -6.37 -11.06 0.88
C VAL A 208 -7.66 -11.77 0.52
N GLU A 209 -7.98 -12.90 1.18
CA GLU A 209 -9.19 -13.67 0.93
C GLU A 209 -10.44 -12.86 1.26
N LEU A 210 -10.47 -12.23 2.43
CA LEU A 210 -11.57 -11.34 2.84
C LEU A 210 -11.73 -10.18 1.85
N THR A 211 -10.61 -9.60 1.41
CA THR A 211 -10.66 -8.51 0.43
C THR A 211 -11.16 -8.99 -0.94
N ALA A 212 -10.80 -10.20 -1.36
CA ALA A 212 -11.30 -10.79 -2.59
C ALA A 212 -12.82 -11.04 -2.51
N LYS A 213 -13.31 -11.57 -1.38
CA LYS A 213 -14.75 -11.76 -1.12
C LYS A 213 -15.50 -10.43 -1.15
N ASN A 214 -15.02 -9.41 -0.45
CA ASN A 214 -15.64 -8.09 -0.44
C ASN A 214 -15.63 -7.44 -1.83
N CYS A 215 -14.54 -7.59 -2.58
CA CYS A 215 -14.43 -7.12 -3.96
C CYS A 215 -15.49 -7.77 -4.86
N ALA A 216 -15.66 -9.10 -4.76
CA ALA A 216 -16.68 -9.81 -5.51
C ALA A 216 -18.10 -9.40 -5.09
N GLU A 217 -18.37 -9.20 -3.81
CA GLU A 217 -19.67 -8.76 -3.29
C GLU A 217 -20.05 -7.37 -3.81
N ASP A 218 -19.13 -6.40 -3.71
CA ASP A 218 -19.30 -5.04 -4.22
C ASP A 218 -19.57 -5.04 -5.73
N ASN A 219 -18.77 -5.80 -6.48
CA ASN A 219 -18.94 -5.91 -7.94
C ASN A 219 -20.28 -6.58 -8.29
N ASN A 220 -20.70 -7.62 -7.57
CA ASN A 220 -21.98 -8.30 -7.79
C ASN A 220 -23.18 -7.38 -7.50
N ARG A 221 -23.08 -6.50 -6.49
CA ARG A 221 -24.11 -5.50 -6.23
C ARG A 221 -24.29 -4.55 -7.41
N LEU A 222 -23.19 -4.06 -7.98
CA LEU A 222 -23.21 -3.21 -9.18
C LEU A 222 -23.75 -3.95 -10.41
N LEU A 223 -23.33 -5.20 -10.62
CA LEU A 223 -23.80 -6.02 -11.74
C LEU A 223 -25.30 -6.31 -11.65
N LYS A 224 -25.85 -6.50 -10.44
CA LYS A 224 -27.29 -6.68 -10.24
C LYS A 224 -28.07 -5.45 -10.74
N THR A 225 -27.67 -4.24 -10.35
CA THR A 225 -28.30 -3.01 -10.84
C THR A 225 -28.06 -2.81 -12.35
N THR A 226 -26.88 -3.21 -12.86
CA THR A 226 -26.58 -3.15 -14.31
C THR A 226 -27.49 -4.06 -15.12
N LYS A 227 -27.80 -5.26 -14.61
CA LYS A 227 -28.76 -6.17 -15.22
C LYS A 227 -30.16 -5.55 -15.28
N GLU A 228 -30.63 -4.97 -14.18
CA GLU A 228 -31.93 -4.30 -14.12
C GLU A 228 -31.99 -3.12 -15.09
N PHE A 229 -30.90 -2.35 -15.21
CA PHE A 229 -30.76 -1.29 -16.20
C PHE A 229 -30.87 -1.79 -17.64
N ILE A 230 -30.16 -2.86 -18.02
CA ILE A 230 -30.24 -3.45 -19.38
C ILE A 230 -31.65 -3.96 -19.68
N VAL A 231 -32.34 -4.54 -18.69
CA VAL A 231 -33.74 -4.95 -18.84
C VAL A 231 -34.64 -3.74 -19.11
N ALA A 232 -34.51 -2.66 -18.32
CA ALA A 232 -35.27 -1.43 -18.53
C ALA A 232 -35.01 -0.81 -19.92
N VAL A 233 -33.76 -0.80 -20.39
CA VAL A 233 -33.43 -0.36 -21.75
C VAL A 233 -34.12 -1.24 -22.79
N THR A 234 -34.10 -2.57 -22.61
CA THR A 234 -34.75 -3.51 -23.52
C THR A 234 -36.26 -3.29 -23.59
N GLU A 235 -36.90 -3.11 -22.43
CA GLU A 235 -38.33 -2.82 -22.33
C GLU A 235 -38.68 -1.49 -22.99
N PHE A 236 -37.89 -0.45 -22.75
CA PHE A 236 -38.04 0.84 -23.43
C PHE A 236 -37.95 0.69 -24.94
N LEU A 237 -36.93 0.00 -25.47
CA LEU A 237 -36.78 -0.23 -26.91
C LEU A 237 -37.97 -1.00 -27.51
N ASN A 238 -38.43 -2.07 -26.84
CA ASN A 238 -39.56 -2.88 -27.30
C ASN A 238 -40.90 -2.12 -27.28
N SER A 239 -41.03 -1.15 -26.37
CA SER A 239 -42.24 -0.34 -26.20
C SER A 239 -42.30 0.89 -27.09
N GLN A 240 -41.27 1.16 -27.90
CA GLN A 240 -41.30 2.26 -28.88
C GLN A 240 -42.39 1.99 -29.92
N GLY A 241 -43.60 2.47 -29.64
CA GLY A 241 -44.82 2.21 -30.42
C GLY A 241 -46.09 2.08 -29.57
N ASP A 242 -45.95 1.73 -28.28
CA ASP A 242 -47.04 1.71 -27.31
C ASP A 242 -46.98 2.94 -26.39
N SER A 243 -48.11 3.60 -26.21
CA SER A 243 -48.25 4.94 -25.61
C SER A 243 -47.98 5.04 -24.10
N GLY A 244 -47.25 4.09 -23.49
CA GLY A 244 -47.18 3.95 -22.03
C GLY A 244 -45.81 3.70 -21.40
N SER A 245 -44.73 3.48 -22.14
CA SER A 245 -43.44 3.15 -21.53
C SER A 245 -42.55 4.37 -21.36
N SER A 246 -42.30 4.74 -20.11
CA SER A 246 -41.58 5.95 -19.75
C SER A 246 -40.08 5.67 -19.68
N ILE A 247 -39.30 6.43 -20.45
CA ILE A 247 -37.86 6.64 -20.32
C ILE A 247 -37.38 6.88 -18.87
N ASN A 248 -38.30 7.28 -17.98
CA ASN A 248 -38.10 7.43 -16.55
C ASN A 248 -37.49 6.20 -15.87
N GLU A 249 -37.84 4.96 -16.25
CA GLU A 249 -37.26 3.77 -15.59
C GLU A 249 -35.78 3.58 -15.95
N VAL A 250 -35.41 3.84 -17.21
CA VAL A 250 -34.02 3.87 -17.66
C VAL A 250 -33.23 4.96 -16.92
N GLU A 251 -33.82 6.14 -16.75
CA GLU A 251 -33.20 7.24 -15.99
C GLU A 251 -33.04 6.94 -14.50
N VAL A 252 -34.01 6.27 -13.86
CA VAL A 252 -33.94 5.86 -12.44
C VAL A 252 -32.76 4.92 -12.24
N TYR A 253 -32.61 3.91 -13.10
CA TYR A 253 -31.50 2.97 -13.00
C TYR A 253 -30.15 3.59 -13.36
N LYS A 254 -30.12 4.51 -14.34
CA LYS A 254 -28.92 5.31 -14.65
C LYS A 254 -28.46 6.13 -13.45
N ASN A 255 -29.39 6.79 -12.76
CA ASN A 255 -29.08 7.55 -11.55
C ASN A 255 -28.62 6.62 -10.42
N ALA A 256 -29.30 5.49 -10.21
CA ALA A 256 -28.89 4.51 -9.20
C ALA A 256 -27.49 3.95 -9.44
N LEU A 257 -27.12 3.64 -10.70
CA LEU A 257 -25.78 3.20 -11.06
C LEU A 257 -24.75 4.31 -10.84
N THR A 258 -25.06 5.53 -11.26
CA THR A 258 -24.17 6.69 -11.07
C THR A 258 -23.91 6.93 -9.58
N THR A 259 -24.95 6.92 -8.75
CA THR A 259 -24.84 7.04 -7.29
C THR A 259 -24.03 5.88 -6.70
N GLN A 260 -24.26 4.63 -7.09
CA GLN A 260 -23.46 3.50 -6.60
C GLN A 260 -21.98 3.59 -7.04
N ILE A 261 -21.69 4.14 -8.22
CA ILE A 261 -20.32 4.37 -8.69
C ILE A 261 -19.63 5.47 -7.87
N GLU A 262 -20.37 6.50 -7.45
CA GLU A 262 -19.90 7.63 -6.64
C GLU A 262 -19.74 7.27 -5.16
N GLU A 263 -20.68 6.49 -4.62
CA GLU A 263 -20.72 6.06 -3.23
C GLU A 263 -19.88 4.81 -2.95
N GLY A 264 -19.56 4.00 -3.97
CA GLY A 264 -19.07 2.63 -3.77
C GLY A 264 -17.55 2.43 -3.82
N GLY A 265 -17.16 1.26 -3.32
CA GLY A 265 -15.86 0.62 -3.45
C GLY A 265 -15.42 0.02 -2.13
N ILE A 266 -14.44 -0.89 -2.16
CA ILE A 266 -13.98 -1.69 -0.99
C ILE A 266 -13.51 -0.87 0.25
N TYR A 267 -13.52 0.47 0.20
CA TYR A 267 -13.15 1.38 1.30
C TYR A 267 -13.99 2.67 1.36
N SER A 268 -15.17 2.72 0.73
CA SER A 268 -16.12 3.84 0.91
C SER A 268 -16.85 3.75 2.24
#